data_AF-A0A968CAA1-F1
#
_entry.id   AF-A0A968CAA1-F1
#
_cell.length_a   1.000
_cell.length_b   1.000
_cell.length_c   1.000
_cell.angle_alpha   90.00
_cell.angle_beta   90.00
_cell.angle_gamma   90.00
#
_symmetry.space_group_name_H-M   'P 1'
#
loop_
_entity.id
_entity.type
_entity.pdbx_description
1 polymer ?
#
loop_
_entity_poly.entity_id
_entity_poly.type
_entity_poly.pdbx_seq_one_letter_code
_entity_poly.pdbx_strand_id
1 'polypeptide(L)'
;MFLSPVVRKLAREHNLDLSSITGTGRDGRITRRDVEALIESGAARTAAPAEPPAAAAPAAPAPPAVQPAASQTAAAAPADIPLLEGDEVRDLDRLRVRIGENMIQAKQTAAHVWTSVEV
;
A
#
# COMPACT_ATOMS: atom_id res chain seq x y z
N MET A 1 -10.23 -0.70 20.60
CA MET A 1 -10.58 0.33 19.59
C MET A 1 -10.02 -0.11 18.24
N PHE A 2 -10.83 -0.68 17.35
CA PHE A 2 -10.35 -1.15 16.04
C PHE A 2 -10.49 -0.04 14.99
N LEU A 3 -9.36 0.47 14.51
CA LEU A 3 -9.30 1.52 13.50
C LEU A 3 -9.05 0.93 12.12
N SER A 4 -9.81 1.39 11.13
CA SER A 4 -9.52 1.11 9.73
C SER A 4 -8.12 1.67 9.36
N PRO A 5 -7.26 0.92 8.65
CA PRO A 5 -5.95 1.40 8.20
C PRO A 5 -6.02 2.72 7.42
N VAL A 6 -7.12 2.92 6.69
CA VAL A 6 -7.41 4.15 5.94
C VAL A 6 -7.57 5.35 6.87
N VAL A 7 -8.28 5.18 7.99
CA VAL A 7 -8.48 6.21 9.02
C VAL A 7 -7.16 6.57 9.71
N ARG A 8 -6.31 5.57 9.99
CA ARG A 8 -4.97 5.79 10.55
C ARG A 8 -4.04 6.56 9.61
N LYS A 9 -4.21 6.39 8.29
CA LYS A 9 -3.44 7.15 7.29
C LYS A 9 -3.89 8.61 7.27
N LEU A 10 -5.20 8.84 7.16
CA LEU A 10 -5.79 10.18 7.08
C LEU A 10 -5.53 11.02 8.33
N ALA A 11 -5.64 10.43 9.52
CA ALA A 11 -5.38 11.17 10.75
C ALA A 11 -3.91 11.59 10.93
N ARG A 12 -2.96 10.81 10.42
CA ARG A 12 -1.54 11.18 10.44
C ARG A 12 -1.24 12.32 9.47
N GLU A 13 -1.88 12.31 8.30
CA GLU A 13 -1.72 13.37 7.30
C GLU A 13 -2.28 14.71 7.78
N HIS A 14 -3.37 14.69 8.54
CA HIS A 14 -4.03 15.89 9.07
C HIS A 14 -3.71 16.19 10.54
N ASN A 15 -2.75 15.45 11.13
CA ASN A 15 -2.31 15.58 12.53
C ASN A 15 -3.48 15.60 13.55
N LEU A 16 -4.48 14.74 13.32
CA LEU A 16 -5.71 14.68 14.11
C LEU A 16 -5.58 13.67 15.25
N ASP A 17 -6.05 14.06 16.44
CA ASP A 17 -6.17 13.15 17.56
C ASP A 17 -7.47 12.33 17.48
N LEU A 18 -7.32 11.07 17.08
CA LEU A 18 -8.39 10.08 16.94
C LEU A 18 -9.09 9.73 18.26
N SER A 19 -8.48 10.08 19.40
CA SER A 19 -9.03 9.84 20.75
C SER A 19 -10.24 10.73 21.04
N SER A 20 -10.31 11.89 20.38
CA SER A 20 -11.39 12.87 20.50
C SER A 20 -12.57 12.61 19.56
N ILE A 21 -12.43 11.66 18.63
CA ILE A 21 -13.41 11.42 17.58
C ILE A 21 -14.43 10.39 18.06
N THR A 22 -15.69 10.81 18.15
CA THR A 22 -16.80 9.89 18.37
C THR A 22 -17.05 9.10 17.09
N GLY A 23 -16.80 7.79 17.11
CA GLY A 23 -17.00 6.93 15.95
C GLY A 23 -18.49 6.62 15.73
N THR A 24 -19.01 6.97 14.57
CA THR A 24 -20.42 6.73 14.18
C THR A 24 -20.61 5.33 13.57
N GLY A 25 -19.54 4.56 13.41
CA GLY A 25 -19.58 3.20 12.86
C GLY A 25 -20.14 2.17 13.82
N ARG A 26 -20.62 1.05 13.26
CA ARG A 26 -21.05 -0.15 14.04
C ARG A 26 -19.95 -0.56 15.03
N ASP A 27 -20.30 -0.79 16.29
CA ASP A 27 -19.39 -1.08 17.41
C ASP A 27 -18.45 0.07 17.84
N GLY A 28 -18.81 1.34 17.56
CA GLY A 28 -18.01 2.51 17.94
C GLY A 28 -16.75 2.69 17.07
N ARG A 29 -16.77 2.18 15.84
CA ARG A 29 -15.65 2.35 14.88
C ARG A 29 -15.66 3.75 14.29
N ILE A 30 -14.49 4.37 14.22
CA ILE A 30 -14.29 5.63 13.48
C ILE A 30 -14.25 5.33 11.99
N THR A 31 -15.13 5.97 11.21
CA THR A 31 -15.20 5.82 9.76
C THR A 31 -14.48 6.97 9.06
N ARG A 32 -14.20 6.81 7.76
CA ARG A 32 -13.59 7.87 6.94
C ARG A 32 -14.42 9.17 6.99
N ARG A 33 -15.75 9.03 6.93
CA ARG A 33 -16.70 10.15 6.97
C ARG A 33 -16.60 10.95 8.26
N ASP A 34 -16.38 10.28 9.38
CA ASP A 34 -16.25 10.95 10.68
C ASP A 34 -14.96 11.81 10.74
N VAL A 35 -13.88 11.33 10.12
CA VAL A 35 -12.61 12.09 10.02
C VAL A 35 -12.72 13.24 9.02
N GLU A 36 -13.33 13.00 7.86
CA GLU A 36 -13.57 14.03 6.84
C GLU A 36 -14.46 15.16 7.37
N ALA A 37 -15.53 14.82 8.10
CA ALA A 37 -16.41 15.81 8.73
C ALA A 37 -15.67 16.68 9.76
N LEU A 38 -14.71 16.11 10.49
CA LEU A 38 -13.89 16.84 11.46
C LEU A 38 -12.90 17.81 10.78
N ILE A 39 -12.33 17.39 9.65
CA ILE A 39 -11.44 18.22 8.81
C ILE A 39 -12.23 19.41 8.27
N GLU A 40 -13.44 19.18 7.76
CA GLU A 40 -14.32 20.21 7.21
C GLU A 40 -14.84 21.16 8.31
N SER A 41 -15.12 20.66 9.51
CA SER A 41 -15.60 21.46 10.64
C SER A 41 -14.52 22.29 11.35
N GLY A 42 -13.27 22.28 10.86
CA GLY A 42 -12.26 23.26 11.25
C GLY A 42 -11.63 23.04 12.65
N ALA A 43 -11.63 21.83 13.20
CA ALA A 43 -10.96 21.53 14.48
C ALA A 43 -9.44 21.33 14.35
N ALA A 44 -8.81 21.98 13.37
CA ALA A 44 -7.36 22.05 13.22
C ALA A 44 -6.80 23.18 14.10
N ARG A 45 -6.84 23.02 15.43
CA ARG A 45 -5.99 23.84 16.32
C ARG A 45 -5.78 23.18 17.68
N THR A 46 -4.50 23.10 18.07
CA THR A 46 -3.93 22.67 19.37
C THR A 46 -3.47 21.21 19.33
N ALA A 47 -2.19 20.82 19.47
CA ALA A 47 -1.00 21.50 19.99
C ALA A 47 0.30 20.94 19.37
N ALA A 48 1.32 21.80 19.31
CA ALA A 48 2.75 21.48 19.40
C ALA A 48 3.32 22.37 20.54
N PRO A 49 4.53 22.15 21.12
CA PRO A 49 5.64 21.29 20.65
C PRO A 49 6.37 20.47 21.77
N ALA A 50 7.22 19.50 21.37
CA ALA A 50 8.44 19.15 22.12
C ALA A 50 9.45 18.37 21.24
N GLU A 51 10.61 18.99 21.04
CA GLU A 51 11.94 18.42 20.69
C GLU A 51 12.87 18.72 21.90
N PRO A 52 14.17 18.29 22.04
CA PRO A 52 15.10 17.44 21.25
C PRO A 52 15.93 16.46 22.19
N PRO A 53 17.16 15.90 21.95
CA PRO A 53 18.12 16.10 20.83
C PRO A 53 18.89 14.88 20.23
N ALA A 54 19.31 15.12 18.98
CA ALA A 54 20.55 14.80 18.24
C ALA A 54 21.45 13.58 18.54
N ALA A 55 21.81 12.87 17.47
CA ALA A 55 23.17 12.34 17.25
C ALA A 55 23.51 12.39 15.74
N ALA A 56 24.74 12.81 15.43
CA ALA A 56 25.24 13.13 14.09
C ALA A 56 26.23 12.09 13.54
N ALA A 57 26.52 12.23 12.23
CA ALA A 57 27.70 11.82 11.43
C ALA A 57 27.49 10.66 10.42
N PRO A 58 28.33 10.53 9.36
CA PRO A 58 28.72 11.52 8.34
C PRO A 58 28.49 11.01 6.88
N ALA A 59 28.89 11.81 5.89
CA ALA A 59 28.56 11.77 4.46
C ALA A 59 29.10 10.59 3.60
N ALA A 60 28.43 10.32 2.47
CA ALA A 60 28.99 9.63 1.30
C ALA A 60 28.35 10.14 -0.02
N PRO A 61 29.09 10.18 -1.14
CA PRO A 61 28.75 10.93 -2.35
C PRO A 61 27.67 10.24 -3.20
N ALA A 62 26.93 11.06 -3.97
CA ALA A 62 25.88 10.61 -4.87
C ALA A 62 26.44 9.76 -6.02
N PRO A 63 25.94 8.53 -6.25
CA PRO A 63 26.21 7.81 -7.48
C PRO A 63 25.42 8.46 -8.64
N PRO A 64 25.95 8.42 -9.88
CA PRO A 64 25.27 8.98 -11.04
C PRO A 64 23.93 8.31 -11.29
N ALA A 65 22.95 9.11 -11.71
CA ALA A 65 21.63 8.66 -12.11
C ALA A 65 21.72 7.75 -13.34
N VAL A 66 21.81 6.45 -13.12
CA VAL A 66 21.40 5.46 -14.11
C VAL A 66 19.89 5.52 -14.20
N GLN A 67 19.41 6.26 -15.18
CA GLN A 67 18.03 6.19 -15.62
C GLN A 67 17.80 4.75 -16.10
N PRO A 68 16.97 3.93 -15.44
CA PRO A 68 16.65 2.62 -15.97
C PRO A 68 15.97 2.89 -17.30
N ALA A 69 16.59 2.45 -18.39
CA ALA A 69 15.90 2.31 -19.65
C ALA A 69 14.66 1.48 -19.33
N ALA A 70 13.49 2.11 -19.43
CA ALA A 70 12.23 1.44 -19.26
C ALA A 70 12.10 0.42 -20.39
N SER A 71 12.68 -0.75 -20.21
CA SER A 71 12.23 -1.97 -20.86
C SER A 71 10.86 -2.26 -20.27
N GLN A 72 9.88 -1.50 -20.74
CA GLN A 72 8.50 -1.93 -20.74
C GLN A 72 8.49 -3.18 -21.61
N THR A 73 8.77 -4.34 -21.01
CA THR A 73 8.23 -5.59 -21.54
C THR A 73 6.74 -5.32 -21.58
N ALA A 74 6.24 -5.03 -22.77
CA ALA A 74 4.83 -4.85 -23.01
C ALA A 74 4.13 -6.01 -22.33
N ALA A 75 3.36 -5.71 -21.29
CA ALA A 75 2.45 -6.68 -20.72
C ALA A 75 1.67 -7.23 -21.92
N ALA A 76 1.88 -8.51 -22.23
CA ALA A 76 1.20 -9.14 -23.33
C ALA A 76 -0.28 -8.82 -23.14
N ALA A 77 -0.87 -8.13 -24.12
CA ALA A 77 -2.30 -7.89 -24.12
C ALA A 77 -2.99 -9.23 -23.84
N PRO A 78 -4.05 -9.25 -23.01
CA PRO A 78 -4.75 -10.50 -22.75
C PRO A 78 -5.08 -11.13 -24.09
N ALA A 79 -4.50 -12.30 -24.36
CA ALA A 79 -4.85 -13.04 -25.56
C ALA A 79 -6.34 -13.33 -25.43
N ASP A 80 -7.14 -12.91 -26.41
CA ASP A 80 -8.54 -13.32 -26.49
C ASP A 80 -8.54 -14.84 -26.71
N ILE A 81 -8.62 -15.59 -25.62
CA ILE A 81 -8.72 -17.05 -25.66
C ILE A 81 -10.16 -17.34 -26.08
N PRO A 82 -10.41 -17.95 -27.26
CA PRO A 82 -11.76 -18.29 -27.66
C PRO A 82 -12.31 -19.31 -26.66
N LEU A 83 -13.47 -19.01 -26.06
CA LEU A 83 -14.15 -19.95 -25.18
C LEU A 83 -14.64 -21.15 -25.98
N LEU A 84 -14.20 -22.34 -25.60
CA LEU A 84 -14.70 -23.58 -26.15
C LEU A 84 -15.98 -24.00 -25.43
N GLU A 85 -16.74 -24.89 -26.06
CA GLU A 85 -17.95 -25.45 -25.47
C GLU A 85 -17.59 -26.22 -24.19
N GLY A 86 -18.08 -25.73 -23.05
CA GLY A 86 -17.77 -26.26 -21.71
C GLY A 86 -16.81 -25.41 -20.86
N ASP A 87 -16.23 -24.34 -21.41
CA ASP A 87 -15.40 -23.41 -20.63
C ASP A 87 -16.25 -22.56 -19.66
N GLU A 88 -15.79 -22.46 -18.42
CA GLU A 88 -16.38 -21.59 -17.40
C GLU A 88 -15.42 -20.47 -17.02
N VAL A 89 -15.86 -19.23 -17.19
CA VAL A 89 -15.15 -18.07 -16.64
C VAL A 89 -15.54 -17.90 -15.19
N ARG A 90 -14.55 -17.91 -14.29
CA ARG A 90 -14.75 -17.60 -12.88
C ARG A 90 -13.93 -16.40 -12.48
N ASP A 91 -14.60 -15.43 -11.87
CA ASP A 91 -13.94 -14.27 -11.30
C ASP A 91 -12.99 -14.67 -10.18
N LEU A 92 -11.83 -14.01 -10.15
CA LEU A 92 -10.82 -14.24 -9.11
C LEU A 92 -11.15 -13.37 -7.89
N ASP A 93 -11.12 -13.97 -6.70
CA ASP A 93 -11.22 -13.20 -5.45
C ASP A 93 -10.04 -12.23 -5.31
N ARG A 94 -10.26 -11.10 -4.63
CA ARG A 94 -9.25 -10.04 -4.43
C ARG A 94 -7.98 -10.58 -3.77
N LEU A 95 -8.09 -11.54 -2.87
CA LEU A 95 -6.93 -12.18 -2.25
C LEU A 95 -6.07 -12.91 -3.29
N ARG A 96 -6.70 -13.64 -4.22
CA ARG A 96 -6.02 -14.36 -5.29
C ARG A 96 -5.33 -13.41 -6.25
N VAL A 97 -5.99 -12.31 -6.60
CA VAL A 97 -5.39 -11.26 -7.44
C VAL A 97 -4.12 -10.70 -6.79
N ARG A 98 -4.17 -10.35 -5.50
CA ARG A 98 -2.99 -9.82 -4.78
C ARG A 98 -1.85 -10.82 -4.68
N ILE A 99 -2.14 -12.10 -4.48
CA ILE A 99 -1.12 -13.16 -4.50
C ILE A 99 -0.45 -13.22 -5.88
N GLY A 100 -1.25 -13.21 -6.96
CA GLY A 100 -0.75 -13.24 -8.33
C GLY A 100 0.16 -12.05 -8.66
N GLU A 101 -0.26 -10.84 -8.30
CA GLU A 101 0.56 -9.62 -8.49
C GLU A 101 1.93 -9.73 -7.81
N ASN A 102 1.94 -10.16 -6.53
CA ASN A 102 3.19 -10.33 -5.79
C ASN A 102 4.08 -11.44 -6.36
N MET A 103 3.48 -12.54 -6.83
CA MET A 103 4.21 -13.62 -7.51
C MET A 103 4.86 -13.14 -8.81
N ILE A 104 4.15 -12.36 -9.61
CA ILE A 104 4.68 -11.77 -10.85
C ILE A 104 5.84 -10.82 -10.53
N GLN A 105 5.65 -9.93 -9.55
CA GLN A 105 6.68 -9.00 -9.10
C GLN A 105 7.95 -9.73 -8.62
N ALA A 106 7.78 -10.78 -7.81
CA ALA A 106 8.88 -11.59 -7.30
C ALA A 106 9.67 -12.24 -8.44
N LYS A 107 8.98 -12.81 -9.44
CA LYS A 107 9.61 -13.40 -10.62
C LYS A 107 10.36 -12.40 -11.47
N GLN A 108 9.85 -11.18 -11.60
CA GLN A 108 10.50 -10.12 -12.37
C GLN A 108 11.71 -9.54 -11.65
N THR A 109 11.69 -9.50 -10.31
CA THR A 109 12.72 -8.82 -9.52
C THR A 109 13.86 -9.76 -9.11
N ALA A 110 13.56 -11.03 -8.78
CA ALA A 110 14.56 -11.95 -8.24
C ALA A 110 15.18 -12.85 -9.31
N ALA A 111 16.51 -12.97 -9.26
CA ALA A 111 17.29 -13.92 -10.07
C ALA A 111 17.14 -15.35 -9.51
N HIS A 112 16.05 -16.02 -9.87
CA HIS A 112 15.78 -17.39 -9.45
C HIS A 112 16.74 -18.37 -10.14
N VAL A 113 17.52 -19.11 -9.35
CA VAL A 113 18.37 -20.22 -9.80
C VAL A 113 18.04 -21.48 -9.01
N TRP A 114 18.09 -22.64 -9.67
CA TRP A 114 17.87 -23.93 -9.04
C TRP A 114 19.13 -24.80 -9.16
N THR A 115 19.39 -25.62 -8.15
CA THR A 115 20.45 -26.64 -8.13
C THR A 115 19.80 -27.96 -7.76
N SER A 116 20.12 -29.03 -8.48
CA SER A 116 19.70 -30.40 -8.16
C SER A 116 20.92 -31.29 -7.90
N VAL A 117 20.81 -32.19 -6.92
CA VAL A 117 21.82 -33.22 -6.60
C VAL A 117 21.11 -34.57 -6.59
N GLU A 118 21.69 -35.56 -7.27
CA GLU A 118 21.22 -36.94 -7.27
C GLU A 118 21.79 -37.68 -6.05
N VAL A 119 20.96 -38.51 -5.40
CA VAL A 119 21.31 -39.30 -4.20
C VAL A 119 21.20 -40.78 -4.52
#